data_AF-A0A410D7C3-F1
#
_entry.id   AF-A0A410D7C3-F1
#
_cell.length_a   1.000
_cell.length_b   1.000
_cell.length_c   1.000
_cell.angle_alpha   90.00
_cell.angle_beta   90.00
_cell.angle_gamma   90.00
#
_symmetry.space_group_name_H-M   'P 1'
#
loop_
_entity.id
_entity.type
_entity.pdbx_description
1 polymer ?
#
loop_
_entity_poly.entity_id
_entity_poly.type
_entity_poly.pdbx_seq_one_letter_code
_entity_poly.pdbx_strand_id
1 'polypeptide(L)'
;MPFSRFDITLSNKKSQEALEAILYQYRDIIDDLIDELQQINPNYNPSGRYIVELGLSQDESSEIYQYFGINSNKSEEERVKWLSDWLKKNVHECQPDYVLRMVKAFTVDLED
;
A
#
# COMPACT_ATOMS: atom_id res chain seq x y z
N MET A 1 8.83 -0.06 16.71
CA MET A 1 8.89 -0.39 15.28
C MET A 1 7.56 -1.03 14.98
N PRO A 2 6.68 -0.44 14.15
CA PRO A 2 5.48 -1.16 13.75
C PRO A 2 5.92 -2.32 12.87
N PHE A 3 5.40 -3.52 13.15
CA PHE A 3 5.75 -4.73 12.45
C PHE A 3 5.19 -4.65 11.03
N SER A 4 6.06 -4.57 10.02
CA SER A 4 5.62 -4.84 8.65
C SER A 4 4.99 -6.23 8.62
N ARG A 5 3.98 -6.47 7.78
CA ARG A 5 3.45 -7.83 7.56
C ARG A 5 4.52 -8.83 7.08
N PHE A 6 5.68 -8.32 6.67
CA PHE A 6 6.88 -9.07 6.30
C PHE A 6 7.87 -9.27 7.46
N ASP A 7 7.68 -8.63 8.62
CA ASP A 7 8.50 -8.77 9.83
C ASP A 7 8.12 -10.02 10.65
N ILE A 8 7.77 -11.11 9.98
CA ILE A 8 7.62 -12.41 10.64
C ILE A 8 9.03 -12.94 10.89
N THR A 9 9.45 -12.96 12.16
CA THR A 9 10.74 -13.53 12.56
C THR A 9 10.54 -14.95 13.07
N LEU A 10 10.97 -15.93 12.27
CA LEU A 10 10.97 -17.34 12.66
C LEU A 10 12.30 -17.69 13.32
N SER A 11 12.23 -18.44 14.42
CA SER A 11 13.40 -18.88 15.18
C SER A 11 14.28 -19.89 14.41
N ASN A 12 13.76 -20.48 13.33
CA ASN A 12 14.50 -21.37 12.44
C ASN A 12 14.80 -20.66 11.11
N LYS A 13 16.09 -20.52 10.79
CA LYS A 13 16.57 -19.88 9.55
C LYS A 13 16.00 -20.50 8.27
N LYS A 14 15.89 -21.83 8.19
CA LYS A 14 15.30 -22.50 7.01
C LYS A 14 13.82 -22.20 6.86
N SER A 15 13.10 -22.11 7.98
CA SER A 15 11.68 -21.73 7.96
C SER A 15 11.50 -20.26 7.56
N GLN A 16 12.40 -19.38 8.01
CA GLN A 16 12.43 -17.98 7.59
C GLN A 16 12.63 -17.85 6.07
N GLU A 17 13.66 -18.49 5.53
CA GLU A 17 13.95 -18.48 4.09
C GLU A 17 12.80 -19.04 3.25
N ALA A 18 12.13 -20.10 3.74
CA ALA A 18 10.96 -20.67 3.07
C ALA A 18 9.75 -19.71 3.06
N LEU A 19 9.51 -19.00 4.17
CA LEU A 19 8.45 -18.00 4.25
C LEU A 19 8.73 -16.81 3.32
N GLU A 20 9.96 -16.30 3.32
CA GLU A 20 10.38 -15.21 2.43
C GLU A 20 10.20 -15.59 0.96
N ALA A 21 10.57 -16.82 0.57
CA ALA A 21 10.37 -17.31 -0.79
C ALA A 21 8.89 -17.39 -1.18
N ILE A 22 8.02 -17.84 -0.27
CA ILE A 22 6.56 -17.90 -0.52
C ILE A 22 5.98 -16.49 -0.67
N LEU A 23 6.36 -15.56 0.20
CA LEU A 23 5.89 -14.17 0.15
C LEU A 23 6.34 -13.47 -1.13
N TYR A 24 7.56 -13.76 -1.60
CA TYR A 24 8.07 -13.29 -2.87
C TYR A 24 7.23 -13.81 -4.05
N GLN A 25 6.94 -15.12 -4.09
CA GLN A 25 6.09 -15.71 -5.14
C GLN A 25 4.70 -15.09 -5.17
N TYR A 26 4.08 -14.83 -4.01
CA TYR A 26 2.77 -14.17 -3.98
C TYR A 26 2.82 -12.74 -4.47
N ARG A 27 3.91 -12.01 -4.20
CA ARG A 27 4.11 -10.66 -4.73
C ARG A 27 4.16 -10.68 -6.26
N ASP A 28 4.97 -11.56 -6.84
CA ASP A 28 5.09 -11.68 -8.29
C ASP A 28 3.72 -12.00 -8.94
N ILE A 29 2.95 -12.93 -8.37
CA ILE A 29 1.60 -13.27 -8.87
C ILE A 29 0.64 -12.07 -8.79
N ILE A 30 0.70 -11.29 -7.71
CA ILE A 30 -0.15 -10.11 -7.55
C ILE A 30 0.22 -9.04 -8.58
N ASP A 31 1.50 -8.84 -8.82
CA ASP A 31 1.99 -7.88 -9.81
C ASP A 31 1.55 -8.30 -11.23
N ASP A 32 1.69 -9.58 -11.59
CA ASP A 32 1.20 -10.13 -12.87
C ASP A 32 -0.32 -9.93 -13.05
N LEU A 33 -1.11 -10.19 -11.99
CA LEU A 33 -2.56 -9.98 -12.02
C LEU A 33 -2.93 -8.50 -12.20
N ILE A 34 -2.20 -7.59 -11.56
CA ILE A 34 -2.40 -6.15 -11.74
C ILE A 34 -2.11 -5.75 -13.18
N ASP A 35 -1.03 -6.27 -13.76
CA ASP A 35 -0.66 -5.99 -15.16
C ASP A 35 -1.72 -6.51 -16.14
N GLU A 36 -2.23 -7.73 -15.95
CA GLU A 36 -3.34 -8.28 -16.74
C GLU A 36 -4.62 -7.43 -16.63
N LEU A 37 -4.97 -6.99 -15.41
CA LEU A 37 -6.13 -6.13 -15.20
C LEU A 37 -5.93 -4.74 -15.82
N GLN A 38 -4.71 -4.22 -15.85
CA GLN A 38 -4.38 -2.95 -16.50
C GLN A 38 -4.45 -3.04 -18.02
N GLN A 39 -4.23 -4.21 -18.63
CA GLN A 39 -4.47 -4.40 -20.07
C GLN A 39 -5.96 -4.27 -20.43
N ILE A 40 -6.85 -4.68 -19.51
CA ILE A 40 -8.30 -4.60 -19.70
C ILE A 40 -8.82 -3.20 -19.34
N ASN A 41 -8.35 -2.65 -18.22
CA ASN A 41 -8.69 -1.33 -17.73
C ASN A 41 -7.40 -0.56 -17.39
N PRO A 42 -6.90 0.30 -18.29
CA PRO A 42 -5.67 1.08 -18.06
C PRO A 42 -5.70 1.98 -16.83
N ASN A 43 -6.89 2.27 -16.30
CA ASN A 43 -7.07 3.09 -15.10
C ASN A 43 -7.16 2.24 -13.81
N TYR A 44 -7.00 0.91 -13.90
CA TYR A 44 -7.02 0.03 -12.73
C TYR A 44 -5.84 0.36 -11.80
N ASN A 45 -6.15 0.79 -10.59
CA ASN A 45 -5.20 1.33 -9.62
C ASN A 45 -5.62 0.97 -8.18
N PRO A 46 -5.50 -0.31 -7.78
CA PRO A 46 -5.97 -0.77 -6.46
C PRO A 46 -5.10 -0.20 -5.33
N SER A 47 -5.73 0.27 -4.25
CA SER A 47 -4.99 0.85 -3.10
C SER A 47 -4.04 -0.16 -2.45
N GLY A 48 -4.42 -1.44 -2.46
CA GLY A 48 -3.63 -2.55 -1.94
C GLY A 48 -2.23 -2.66 -2.53
N ARG A 49 -2.03 -2.23 -3.79
CA ARG A 49 -0.71 -2.19 -4.45
C ARG A 49 0.28 -1.34 -3.66
N TYR A 50 -0.12 -0.14 -3.25
CA TYR A 50 0.74 0.81 -2.52
C TYR A 50 1.13 0.29 -1.14
N ILE A 51 0.23 -0.44 -0.48
CA ILE A 51 0.50 -1.09 0.81
C ILE A 51 1.58 -2.18 0.64
N VAL A 52 1.60 -2.89 -0.50
CA VAL A 52 2.62 -3.91 -0.83
C VAL A 52 3.94 -3.26 -1.17
N GLU A 53 3.94 -2.31 -2.10
CA GLU A 53 5.14 -1.65 -2.60
C GLU A 53 5.91 -0.92 -1.48
N LEU A 54 5.18 -0.24 -0.57
CA LEU A 54 5.79 0.46 0.57
C LEU A 54 6.08 -0.44 1.78
N GLY A 55 5.62 -1.70 1.75
CA GLY A 55 5.81 -2.63 2.87
C GLY A 55 5.10 -2.21 4.15
N LEU A 56 3.97 -1.48 4.05
CA LEU A 56 3.25 -0.94 5.21
C LEU A 56 2.79 -2.07 6.16
N SER A 57 2.89 -1.79 7.45
CA SER A 57 2.31 -2.61 8.52
C SER A 57 0.78 -2.58 8.49
N GLN A 58 0.17 -3.51 9.23
CA GLN A 58 -1.29 -3.54 9.39
C GLN A 58 -1.79 -2.24 10.03
N ASP A 59 -1.11 -1.74 11.07
CA ASP A 59 -1.50 -0.51 11.77
C ASP A 59 -1.41 0.71 10.85
N GLU A 60 -0.31 0.83 10.11
CA GLU A 60 -0.12 1.90 9.12
C GLU A 60 -1.19 1.87 8.03
N SER A 61 -1.45 0.69 7.46
CA SER A 61 -2.49 0.53 6.45
C SER A 61 -3.87 0.88 6.99
N SER A 62 -4.18 0.47 8.22
CA SER A 62 -5.44 0.75 8.89
C SER A 62 -5.61 2.25 9.17
N GLU A 63 -4.54 2.96 9.56
CA GLU A 63 -4.58 4.40 9.78
C GLU A 63 -4.90 5.15 8.48
N ILE A 64 -4.30 4.74 7.35
CA ILE A 64 -4.59 5.32 6.05
C ILE A 64 -6.05 5.05 5.65
N TYR A 65 -6.51 3.79 5.69
CA TYR A 65 -7.91 3.48 5.37
C TYR A 65 -8.90 4.24 6.25
N GLN A 66 -8.63 4.32 7.56
CA GLN A 66 -9.46 5.07 8.50
C GLN A 66 -9.47 6.57 8.18
N TYR A 67 -8.32 7.16 7.86
CA TYR A 67 -8.24 8.57 7.48
C TYR A 67 -9.10 8.85 6.25
N PHE A 68 -8.93 8.09 5.17
CA PHE A 68 -9.67 8.29 3.93
C PHE A 68 -11.17 8.03 4.08
N GLY A 69 -11.58 7.06 4.90
CA GLY A 69 -12.98 6.79 5.22
C GLY A 69 -13.66 7.90 6.00
N ILE A 70 -12.99 8.46 7.01
CA ILE A 70 -13.53 9.56 7.84
C ILE A 70 -13.53 10.90 7.09
N ASN A 71 -12.55 11.10 6.21
CA ASN A 71 -12.31 12.37 5.51
C ASN A 71 -12.74 12.32 4.04
N SER A 72 -13.81 11.57 3.74
CA SER A 72 -14.37 11.42 2.39
C SER A 72 -14.92 12.72 1.78
N ASN A 73 -15.08 13.77 2.58
CA ASN A 73 -15.47 15.12 2.14
C ASN A 73 -14.29 16.07 1.88
N LYS A 74 -13.06 15.68 2.22
CA LYS A 74 -11.85 16.49 2.00
C LYS A 74 -11.48 16.58 0.52
N SER A 75 -10.89 17.70 0.12
CA SER A 75 -10.40 17.86 -1.25
C SER A 75 -9.22 16.93 -1.55
N GLU A 76 -8.97 16.66 -2.84
CA GLU A 76 -7.80 15.88 -3.26
C GLU A 76 -6.50 16.52 -2.74
N GLU A 77 -6.36 17.84 -2.82
CA GLU A 77 -5.21 18.58 -2.30
C GLU A 77 -5.00 18.39 -0.79
N GLU A 78 -6.08 18.42 0.00
CA GLU A 78 -6.00 18.18 1.44
C GLU A 78 -5.54 16.75 1.75
N ARG A 79 -6.04 15.75 1.01
CA ARG A 79 -5.65 14.34 1.17
C ARG A 79 -4.21 14.10 0.73
N VAL A 80 -3.78 14.68 -0.39
CA VAL A 80 -2.40 14.59 -0.88
C VAL A 80 -1.44 15.20 0.13
N LYS A 81 -1.78 16.35 0.69
CA LYS A 81 -0.98 17.00 1.73
C LYS A 81 -0.88 16.12 2.97
N TRP A 82 -2.00 15.61 3.48
CA TRP A 82 -2.01 14.74 4.65
C TRP A 82 -1.17 13.47 4.41
N LEU A 83 -1.38 12.79 3.29
CA LEU A 83 -0.67 11.54 2.98
C LEU A 83 0.83 11.80 2.79
N SER A 84 1.21 12.91 2.16
CA SER A 84 2.62 13.32 2.03
C SER A 84 3.28 13.54 3.38
N ASP A 85 2.61 14.23 4.30
CA ASP A 85 3.12 14.49 5.64
C ASP A 85 3.17 13.21 6.48
N TRP A 86 2.16 12.34 6.34
CA TRP A 86 2.10 11.04 7.01
C TRP A 86 3.22 10.11 6.54
N LEU A 87 3.47 10.01 5.23
CA LEU A 87 4.54 9.19 4.66
C LEU A 87 5.92 9.65 5.14
N LYS A 88 6.19 10.95 5.12
CA LYS A 88 7.45 11.52 5.63
C LYS A 88 7.65 11.22 7.12
N LYS A 89 6.59 11.33 7.93
CA LYS A 89 6.66 11.04 9.36
C LYS A 89 6.97 9.56 9.64
N ASN A 90 6.49 8.65 8.79
CA ASN A 90 6.74 7.21 8.88
C ASN A 90 7.94 6.75 8.03
N VAL A 91 8.83 7.67 7.63
CA VAL A 91 10.10 7.37 6.94
C VAL A 91 9.91 6.73 5.55
N HIS A 92 8.79 6.99 4.90
CA HIS A 92 8.56 6.65 3.49
C HIS A 92 8.81 7.88 2.60
N GLU A 93 9.86 7.81 1.77
CA GLU A 93 10.12 8.85 0.76
C GLU A 93 9.44 8.50 -0.56
N CYS A 94 8.52 9.34 -1.00
CA CYS A 94 7.75 9.15 -2.23
C CYS A 94 7.79 10.43 -3.08
N GLN A 95 7.84 10.26 -4.40
CA GLN A 95 7.69 11.37 -5.34
C GLN A 95 6.24 11.91 -5.29
N PRO A 96 6.00 13.21 -5.52
CA PRO A 96 4.66 13.80 -5.46
C PRO A 96 3.62 13.07 -6.34
N ASP A 97 4.01 12.68 -7.56
CA ASP A 97 3.13 11.94 -8.47
C ASP A 97 2.74 10.56 -7.92
N TYR A 98 3.62 9.91 -7.17
CA TYR A 98 3.32 8.63 -6.53
C TYR A 98 2.27 8.81 -5.43
N VAL A 99 2.41 9.84 -4.59
CA VAL A 99 1.44 10.17 -3.55
C VAL A 99 0.08 10.48 -4.16
N LEU A 100 0.03 11.25 -5.25
CA LEU A 100 -1.21 11.56 -5.94
C LEU A 100 -1.94 10.29 -6.44
N ARG A 101 -1.21 9.36 -7.08
CA ARG A 101 -1.82 8.09 -7.53
C ARG A 101 -2.32 7.23 -6.36
N MET A 102 -1.61 7.26 -5.23
CA MET A 102 -2.03 6.58 -4.00
C MET A 102 -3.32 7.21 -3.46
N VAL A 103 -3.42 8.54 -3.35
CA VAL A 103 -4.65 9.23 -2.93
C VAL A 103 -5.84 8.84 -3.79
N LYS A 104 -5.65 8.78 -5.11
CA LYS A 104 -6.71 8.36 -6.05
C LYS A 104 -7.15 6.93 -5.81
N ALA A 105 -6.20 6.01 -5.60
CA ALA A 105 -6.50 4.61 -5.31
C ALA A 105 -7.35 4.45 -4.04
N PHE A 106 -6.94 5.07 -2.93
CA PHE A 106 -7.67 5.00 -1.66
C PHE A 106 -9.03 5.70 -1.68
N THR A 107 -9.21 6.69 -2.56
CA THR A 107 -10.51 7.36 -2.72
C THR A 107 -11.49 6.46 -3.48
N VAL A 108 -11.06 5.85 -4.57
CA VAL A 108 -11.92 4.97 -5.40
C VAL A 108 -12.36 3.73 -4.62
N ASP A 109 -11.44 3.06 -3.92
CA ASP A 109 -11.74 1.84 -3.17
C ASP A 109 -12.75 2.02 -2.02
N LEU A 110 -13.08 3.27 -1.66
CA LEU A 110 -14.06 3.61 -0.61
C LEU A 110 -15.39 4.13 -1.17
N GLU A 111 -15.49 4.33 -2.48
CA GLU A 111 -16.70 4.79 -3.17
C GLU A 111 -17.54 3.62 -3.73
N ASP A 112 -16.96 2.42 -3.82
CA ASP A 112 -17.62 1.15 -4.18
C ASP A 112 -18.22 0.42 -2.96
#